data_AF-A0A924T940-F1
#
_entry.id   AF-A0A924T940-F1
#
_cell.length_a   1.000
_cell.length_b   1.000
_cell.length_c   1.000
_cell.angle_alpha   90.00
_cell.angle_beta   90.00
_cell.angle_gamma   90.00
#
_symmetry.space_group_name_H-M   'P 1'
#
loop_
_entity.id
_entity.type
_entity.pdbx_description
1 polymer ?
#
loop_
_entity_poly.entity_id
_entity_poly.type
_entity_poly.pdbx_seq_one_letter_code
_entity_poly.pdbx_strand_id
1 'polypeptide(L)'
;MDQATHNKIVSFIWGIADDVLRDLFRRGKYPDVILPMCVLRRMDAVLEPTKQAVLDTKQMLDDARITEQRAALADAAGQAFYNTSRFTLRDLKSRGSHQQLLADFEDYLNGFSPNVQDILDNFKFRNQLTTLSKADALGTLINKFLDPDIDLSPAGIDNHSMGTVFEELVRKFNEDNNEEAGEHWTPRDAVRLMANLVFLPVEDQIKSGTYLLFDDACGTGGMLTVAEETLTAIGKKRGLQVEARLYGQEINPETYAICKADMLIKGEGENADHIVGGAEWSTLSHDAFPGQEFDFMVANPPYGKSWKKDLEAMGGKDGMRDPRFKVMHEGEELSLVTRSSDGQMLFLVNMASKMNHSSALGSRIAEVHNGSSLFTGDAGQGESNIRRWLIENDWLEAIVALPLNLFYNTGIATYVWVLSNRKPAHRKGRVQLIDASQWFKP
;
A
#
# COMPACT_ATOMS: atom_id res chain seq x y z
N MET A 1 0.68 0.78 22.11
CA MET A 1 1.20 -0.49 22.69
C MET A 1 2.72 -0.47 22.70
N ASP A 2 3.34 -1.25 23.59
CA ASP A 2 4.80 -1.43 23.57
C ASP A 2 5.21 -2.46 22.49
N GLN A 3 6.48 -2.40 22.07
CA GLN A 3 7.02 -3.27 21.02
C GLN A 3 7.04 -4.76 21.44
N ALA A 4 7.02 -5.04 22.75
CA ALA A 4 6.94 -6.39 23.28
C ALA A 4 5.58 -7.05 22.96
N THR A 5 4.49 -6.28 23.03
CA THR A 5 3.15 -6.76 22.70
C THR A 5 3.02 -7.08 21.20
N HIS A 6 3.53 -6.22 20.32
CA HIS A 6 3.55 -6.50 18.87
C HIS A 6 4.35 -7.76 18.55
N ASN A 7 5.56 -7.87 19.12
CA ASN A 7 6.41 -9.04 18.90
C ASN A 7 5.76 -10.35 19.40
N LYS A 8 5.02 -10.31 20.51
CA LYS A 8 4.25 -11.46 21.00
C LYS A 8 3.18 -11.88 19.99
N ILE A 9 2.37 -10.95 19.49
CA ILE A 9 1.30 -11.25 18.52
C ILE A 9 1.89 -11.80 17.21
N VAL A 10 2.91 -11.13 16.65
CA VAL A 10 3.58 -11.58 15.43
C VAL A 10 4.18 -12.98 15.61
N SER A 11 4.80 -13.26 16.76
CA SER A 11 5.40 -14.58 17.04
C SER A 11 4.33 -15.66 17.23
N PHE A 12 3.19 -15.33 17.84
CA PHE A 12 2.06 -16.24 17.97
C PHE A 12 1.48 -16.58 16.60
N ILE A 13 1.16 -15.57 15.78
CA ILE A 13 0.59 -15.76 14.43
C ILE A 13 1.56 -16.55 13.55
N TRP A 14 2.86 -16.25 13.64
CA TRP A 14 3.90 -17.03 12.97
C TRP A 14 3.89 -18.50 13.42
N GLY A 15 3.76 -18.76 14.72
CA GLY A 15 3.63 -20.11 15.28
C GLY A 15 2.43 -20.89 14.75
N ILE A 16 1.32 -20.22 14.38
CA ILE A 16 0.17 -20.87 13.72
C ILE A 16 0.59 -21.51 12.39
N ALA A 17 1.48 -20.86 11.63
CA ALA A 17 1.97 -21.40 10.36
C ALA A 17 2.72 -22.72 10.58
N ASP A 18 3.58 -22.76 11.59
CA ASP A 18 4.34 -23.95 11.95
C ASP A 18 3.47 -25.07 12.53
N ASP A 19 2.49 -24.72 13.36
CA ASP A 19 1.62 -25.68 14.03
C ASP A 19 0.58 -26.30 13.09
N VAL A 20 0.06 -25.50 12.16
CA VAL A 20 -1.13 -25.88 11.37
C VAL A 20 -0.78 -26.17 9.92
N LEU A 21 0.24 -25.56 9.32
CA LEU A 21 0.46 -25.60 7.87
C LEU A 21 1.69 -26.41 7.44
N ARG A 22 2.52 -26.86 8.38
CA ARG A 22 3.85 -27.44 8.12
C ARG A 22 3.87 -28.56 7.09
N ASP A 23 2.96 -29.51 7.22
CA ASP A 23 2.89 -30.71 6.37
C ASP A 23 1.88 -30.57 5.21
N LEU A 24 1.27 -29.39 5.07
CA LEU A 24 0.20 -29.10 4.10
C LEU A 24 0.69 -28.20 2.97
N PHE A 25 1.51 -27.23 3.31
CA PHE A 25 2.02 -26.22 2.41
C PHE A 25 3.55 -26.17 2.49
N ARG A 26 4.18 -25.76 1.40
CA ARG A 26 5.60 -25.36 1.46
C ARG A 26 5.70 -24.07 2.26
N ARG A 27 6.82 -23.83 2.94
CA ARG A 27 7.02 -22.62 3.77
C ARG A 27 6.67 -21.31 3.05
N GLY A 28 7.13 -21.15 1.81
CA GLY A 28 6.79 -19.98 1.00
C GLY A 28 5.33 -19.87 0.55
N LYS A 29 4.47 -20.80 0.97
CA LYS A 29 3.01 -20.78 0.77
C LYS A 29 2.22 -20.59 2.05
N TYR A 30 2.88 -20.42 3.19
CA TYR A 30 2.22 -20.01 4.42
C TYR A 30 1.57 -18.62 4.34
N PRO A 31 2.16 -17.61 3.65
CA PRO A 31 1.53 -16.29 3.51
C PRO A 31 0.13 -16.36 2.90
N ASP A 32 -0.06 -17.21 1.88
CA ASP A 32 -1.34 -17.44 1.18
C ASP A 32 -2.50 -17.88 2.11
N VAL A 33 -2.19 -18.32 3.34
CA VAL A 33 -3.18 -18.75 4.35
C VAL A 33 -3.17 -17.86 5.59
N ILE A 34 -1.99 -17.50 6.10
CA ILE A 34 -1.84 -16.76 7.36
C ILE A 34 -2.26 -15.30 7.22
N LEU A 35 -1.86 -14.62 6.13
CA LEU A 35 -2.20 -13.21 5.92
C LEU A 35 -3.71 -13.01 5.73
N PRO A 36 -4.41 -13.78 4.87
CA PRO A 36 -5.85 -13.63 4.71
C PRO A 36 -6.61 -13.96 6.00
N MET A 37 -6.18 -14.97 6.76
CA MET A 37 -6.81 -15.30 8.04
C MET A 37 -6.62 -14.22 9.10
N CYS A 38 -5.45 -13.57 9.13
CA CYS A 38 -5.19 -12.45 10.02
C CYS A 38 -6.12 -11.26 9.71
N VAL A 39 -6.24 -10.91 8.41
CA VAL A 39 -7.17 -9.88 7.93
C VAL A 39 -8.62 -10.23 8.27
N LEU A 40 -9.04 -11.46 7.96
CA LEU A 40 -10.39 -11.94 8.25
C LEU A 40 -10.71 -11.91 9.73
N ARG A 41 -9.78 -12.33 10.60
CA ARG A 41 -10.00 -12.30 12.05
C ARG A 41 -10.16 -10.87 12.56
N ARG A 42 -9.35 -9.92 12.07
CA ARG A 42 -9.47 -8.51 12.44
C ARG A 42 -10.82 -7.94 11.98
N MET A 43 -11.21 -8.17 10.73
CA MET A 43 -12.48 -7.69 10.19
C MET A 43 -13.69 -8.29 10.93
N ASP A 44 -13.66 -9.59 11.23
CA ASP A 44 -14.69 -10.25 12.04
C ASP A 44 -14.82 -9.61 13.43
N ALA A 45 -13.70 -9.42 14.13
CA ALA A 45 -13.68 -8.84 15.46
C ALA A 45 -14.20 -7.40 15.50
N VAL A 46 -13.98 -6.63 14.43
CA VAL A 46 -14.53 -5.27 14.27
C VAL A 46 -16.05 -5.30 14.07
N LEU A 47 -16.57 -6.29 13.35
CA LEU A 47 -18.01 -6.42 13.05
C LEU A 47 -18.81 -7.19 14.12
N GLU A 48 -18.16 -7.96 14.99
CA GLU A 48 -18.80 -8.74 16.07
C GLU A 48 -19.87 -7.93 16.84
N PRO A 49 -19.62 -6.67 17.29
CA PRO A 49 -20.59 -5.89 18.05
C PRO A 49 -21.82 -5.44 17.24
N THR A 50 -21.70 -5.27 15.93
CA THR A 50 -22.75 -4.73 15.05
C THR A 50 -23.42 -5.79 14.19
N LYS A 51 -23.04 -7.07 14.34
CA LYS A 51 -23.52 -8.19 13.55
C LYS A 51 -25.05 -8.27 13.47
N GLN A 52 -25.74 -8.19 14.60
CA GLN A 52 -27.19 -8.28 14.63
C GLN A 52 -27.86 -7.11 13.90
N ALA A 53 -27.34 -5.90 14.06
CA ALA A 53 -27.86 -4.71 13.38
C ALA A 53 -27.75 -4.84 11.85
N VAL A 54 -26.63 -5.39 11.36
CA VAL A 54 -26.42 -5.68 9.93
C VAL A 54 -27.43 -6.72 9.43
N LEU A 55 -27.65 -7.81 10.18
CA LEU A 55 -28.61 -8.86 9.81
C LEU A 55 -30.06 -8.36 9.79
N ASP A 56 -30.46 -7.59 10.80
CA ASP A 56 -31.81 -7.00 10.87
C ASP A 56 -32.03 -6.00 9.71
N THR A 57 -31.02 -5.18 9.43
CA THR A 57 -31.03 -4.23 8.30
C THR A 57 -31.12 -4.96 6.97
N LYS A 58 -30.34 -6.04 6.79
CA LYS A 58 -30.38 -6.87 5.58
C LYS A 58 -31.77 -7.45 5.34
N GLN A 59 -32.36 -8.04 6.38
CA GLN A 59 -33.71 -8.60 6.30
C GLN A 59 -34.75 -7.54 5.94
N MET A 60 -34.70 -6.37 6.60
CA MET A 60 -35.58 -5.25 6.31
C MET A 60 -35.47 -4.79 4.84
N LEU A 61 -34.24 -4.66 4.33
CA LEU A 61 -33.99 -4.23 2.95
C LEU A 61 -34.46 -5.27 1.92
N ASP A 62 -34.29 -6.56 2.22
CA ASP A 62 -34.77 -7.66 1.39
C ASP A 62 -36.30 -7.71 1.32
N ASP A 63 -36.98 -7.57 2.47
CA ASP A 63 -38.43 -7.53 2.55
C ASP A 63 -38.99 -6.32 1.80
N ALA A 64 -38.28 -5.19 1.84
CA ALA A 64 -38.57 -3.99 1.06
C ALA A 64 -38.15 -4.08 -0.41
N ARG A 65 -37.51 -5.17 -0.84
CA ARG A 65 -37.00 -5.41 -2.21
C ARG A 65 -36.04 -4.31 -2.71
N ILE A 66 -35.23 -3.77 -1.81
CA ILE A 66 -34.19 -2.79 -2.16
C ILE A 66 -33.01 -3.52 -2.80
N THR A 67 -32.61 -3.09 -4.00
CA THR A 67 -31.47 -3.68 -4.72
C THR A 67 -30.13 -3.16 -4.24
N GLU A 68 -29.99 -1.84 -4.06
CA GLU A 68 -28.76 -1.20 -3.60
C GLU A 68 -28.75 -1.07 -2.08
N GLN A 69 -28.03 -1.96 -1.41
CA GLN A 69 -28.03 -2.08 0.05
C GLN A 69 -26.71 -1.64 0.71
N ARG A 70 -25.65 -1.41 -0.07
CA ARG A 70 -24.28 -1.19 0.44
C ARG A 70 -24.19 -0.09 1.50
N ALA A 71 -24.74 1.09 1.22
CA ALA A 71 -24.66 2.24 2.11
C ALA A 71 -25.38 1.99 3.44
N ALA A 72 -26.58 1.42 3.41
CA ALA A 72 -27.36 1.12 4.61
C ALA A 72 -26.72 0.01 5.46
N LEU A 73 -26.14 -1.01 4.83
CA LEU A 73 -25.43 -2.09 5.53
C LEU A 73 -24.11 -1.62 6.15
N ALA A 74 -23.38 -0.73 5.46
CA ALA A 74 -22.17 -0.10 5.99
C ALA A 74 -22.50 0.81 7.20
N ASP A 75 -23.57 1.60 7.10
CA ASP A 75 -24.07 2.42 8.21
C ASP A 75 -24.46 1.56 9.42
N ALA A 76 -25.22 0.48 9.20
CA ALA A 76 -25.58 -0.47 10.26
C ALA A 76 -24.36 -1.17 10.89
N ALA A 77 -23.31 -1.41 10.11
CA ALA A 77 -22.05 -1.96 10.60
C ALA A 77 -21.21 -0.94 11.38
N GLY A 78 -21.44 0.37 11.17
CA GLY A 78 -20.58 1.44 11.65
C GLY A 78 -19.19 1.44 11.01
N GLN A 79 -19.07 0.85 9.80
CA GLN A 79 -17.82 0.58 9.11
C GLN A 79 -17.99 0.70 7.60
N ALA A 80 -16.89 0.89 6.88
CA ALA A 80 -16.90 0.93 5.41
C ALA A 80 -17.11 -0.45 4.74
N PHE A 81 -17.24 -1.50 5.54
CA PHE A 81 -17.44 -2.88 5.14
C PHE A 81 -18.43 -3.56 6.09
N TYR A 82 -19.01 -4.68 5.65
CA TYR A 82 -20.00 -5.42 6.42
C TYR A 82 -19.93 -6.92 6.09
N ASN A 83 -20.62 -7.74 6.88
CA ASN A 83 -20.80 -9.16 6.60
C ASN A 83 -22.25 -9.62 6.85
N THR A 84 -22.95 -10.05 5.80
CA THR A 84 -24.34 -10.50 5.85
C THR A 84 -24.53 -12.00 6.07
N SER A 85 -23.47 -12.80 6.19
CA SER A 85 -23.60 -14.20 6.59
C SER A 85 -24.20 -14.25 7.99
N ARG A 86 -24.99 -15.28 8.30
CA ARG A 86 -25.47 -15.50 9.67
C ARG A 86 -24.34 -15.89 10.65
N PHE A 87 -23.16 -16.23 10.13
CA PHE A 87 -22.03 -16.68 10.94
C PHE A 87 -21.07 -15.52 11.26
N THR A 88 -20.54 -15.57 12.47
CA THR A 88 -19.25 -14.98 12.86
C THR A 88 -18.17 -16.05 12.78
N LEU A 89 -16.89 -15.67 12.79
CA LEU A 89 -15.80 -16.66 12.84
C LEU A 89 -15.91 -17.56 14.08
N ARG A 90 -16.41 -17.03 15.21
CA ARG A 90 -16.62 -17.77 16.46
C ARG A 90 -17.66 -18.89 16.33
N ASP A 91 -18.68 -18.70 15.50
CA ASP A 91 -19.72 -19.71 15.26
C ASP A 91 -19.18 -20.94 14.53
N LEU A 92 -17.95 -20.88 13.99
CA LEU A 92 -17.35 -21.92 13.18
C LEU A 92 -16.41 -22.85 13.96
N LYS A 93 -16.24 -22.65 15.27
CA LYS A 93 -15.35 -23.48 16.13
C LYS A 93 -15.79 -24.94 16.32
N SER A 94 -17.07 -25.27 16.09
CA SER A 94 -17.68 -26.49 16.65
C SER A 94 -18.63 -27.21 15.65
N ARG A 95 -18.14 -27.54 14.45
CA ARG A 95 -18.95 -28.20 13.41
C ARG A 95 -18.80 -29.72 13.45
N GLY A 96 -19.91 -30.43 13.18
CA GLY A 96 -19.97 -31.89 13.26
C GLY A 96 -19.26 -32.65 12.13
N SER A 97 -18.87 -31.96 11.04
CA SER A 97 -18.06 -32.54 9.97
C SER A 97 -17.23 -31.46 9.25
N HIS A 98 -16.10 -31.86 8.67
CA HIS A 98 -15.23 -30.98 7.88
C HIS A 98 -15.90 -30.43 6.61
N GLN A 99 -16.87 -31.17 6.04
CA GLN A 99 -17.67 -30.72 4.89
C GLN A 99 -18.64 -29.61 5.28
N GLN A 100 -19.33 -29.78 6.42
CA GLN A 100 -20.23 -28.74 6.93
C GLN A 100 -19.44 -27.49 7.33
N LEU A 101 -18.27 -27.66 7.94
CA LEU A 101 -17.38 -26.53 8.27
C LEU A 101 -16.95 -25.76 7.03
N LEU A 102 -16.54 -26.46 5.96
CA LEU A 102 -16.17 -25.82 4.71
C LEU A 102 -17.33 -25.02 4.13
N ALA A 103 -18.52 -25.61 4.03
CA ALA A 103 -19.71 -24.94 3.50
C ALA A 103 -20.12 -23.71 4.33
N ASP A 104 -20.11 -23.82 5.67
CA ASP A 104 -20.43 -22.70 6.55
C ASP A 104 -19.35 -21.60 6.49
N PHE A 105 -18.08 -21.97 6.32
CA PHE A 105 -16.99 -21.00 6.15
C PHE A 105 -17.06 -20.30 4.80
N GLU A 106 -17.41 -21.00 3.72
CA GLU A 106 -17.65 -20.39 2.41
C GLU A 106 -18.84 -19.41 2.45
N ASP A 107 -19.94 -19.74 3.14
CA ASP A 107 -21.04 -18.80 3.38
C ASP A 107 -20.58 -17.56 4.16
N TYR A 108 -19.80 -17.76 5.22
CA TYR A 108 -19.19 -16.68 5.99
C TYR A 108 -18.34 -15.76 5.10
N LEU A 109 -17.48 -16.33 4.24
CA LEU A 109 -16.65 -15.56 3.32
C LEU A 109 -17.51 -14.84 2.27
N ASN A 110 -18.56 -15.46 1.75
CA ASN A 110 -19.45 -14.87 0.74
C ASN A 110 -20.33 -13.73 1.31
N GLY A 111 -20.54 -13.71 2.63
CA GLY A 111 -21.30 -12.66 3.30
C GLY A 111 -20.61 -11.30 3.33
N PHE A 112 -19.29 -11.22 3.10
CA PHE A 112 -18.56 -9.95 3.15
C PHE A 112 -18.91 -9.00 1.99
N SER A 113 -18.82 -7.70 2.25
CA SER A 113 -19.04 -6.63 1.27
C SER A 113 -18.06 -6.68 0.09
N PRO A 114 -18.39 -6.07 -1.07
CA PRO A 114 -17.59 -6.19 -2.30
C PRO A 114 -16.11 -5.80 -2.16
N ASN A 115 -15.80 -4.77 -1.37
CA ASN A 115 -14.43 -4.33 -1.09
C ASN A 115 -13.61 -5.39 -0.32
N VAL A 116 -14.24 -6.18 0.53
CA VAL A 116 -13.59 -7.30 1.23
C VAL A 116 -13.53 -8.55 0.33
N GLN A 117 -14.51 -8.76 -0.56
CA GLN A 117 -14.39 -9.82 -1.58
C GLN A 117 -13.17 -9.59 -2.47
N ASP A 118 -12.97 -8.35 -2.93
CA ASP A 118 -11.81 -7.95 -3.73
C ASP A 118 -10.47 -8.25 -3.02
N ILE A 119 -10.38 -7.99 -1.71
CA ILE A 119 -9.23 -8.36 -0.88
C ILE A 119 -9.02 -9.89 -0.88
N LEU A 120 -10.09 -10.66 -0.64
CA LEU A 120 -10.01 -12.12 -0.57
C LEU A 120 -9.65 -12.77 -1.91
N ASP A 121 -10.11 -12.20 -3.01
CA ASP A 121 -9.84 -12.64 -4.38
C ASP A 121 -8.38 -12.39 -4.75
N ASN A 122 -7.84 -11.21 -4.41
CA ASN A 122 -6.44 -10.88 -4.61
C ASN A 122 -5.49 -11.75 -3.76
N PHE A 123 -5.90 -12.11 -2.54
CA PHE A 123 -5.22 -13.14 -1.75
C PHE A 123 -5.36 -14.56 -2.29
N LYS A 124 -6.33 -14.81 -3.19
CA LYS A 124 -6.67 -16.15 -3.69
C LYS A 124 -7.00 -17.14 -2.57
N PHE A 125 -7.54 -16.65 -1.45
CA PHE A 125 -7.68 -17.45 -0.23
C PHE A 125 -8.63 -18.64 -0.42
N ARG A 126 -9.68 -18.48 -1.24
CA ARG A 126 -10.62 -19.56 -1.59
C ARG A 126 -9.95 -20.78 -2.20
N ASN A 127 -8.85 -20.59 -2.93
CA ASN A 127 -8.09 -21.69 -3.54
C ASN A 127 -7.44 -22.60 -2.48
N GLN A 128 -7.20 -22.09 -1.27
CA GLN A 128 -6.54 -22.84 -0.20
C GLN A 128 -7.54 -23.69 0.61
N LEU A 129 -8.84 -23.38 0.56
CA LEU A 129 -9.86 -23.98 1.42
C LEU A 129 -10.02 -25.48 1.19
N THR A 130 -9.93 -25.94 -0.07
CA THR A 130 -10.04 -27.37 -0.38
C THR A 130 -8.91 -28.17 0.28
N THR A 131 -7.69 -27.65 0.25
CA THR A 131 -6.52 -28.28 0.89
C THR A 131 -6.69 -28.30 2.42
N LEU A 132 -7.07 -27.16 3.01
CA LEU A 132 -7.30 -27.03 4.45
C LEU A 132 -8.42 -27.95 4.95
N SER A 133 -9.52 -28.08 4.21
CA SER A 133 -10.66 -28.92 4.59
C SER A 133 -10.34 -30.41 4.46
N LYS A 134 -9.70 -30.85 3.37
CA LYS A 134 -9.36 -32.27 3.14
C LYS A 134 -8.43 -32.85 4.20
N ALA A 135 -7.63 -32.00 4.83
CA ALA A 135 -6.70 -32.38 5.87
C ALA A 135 -7.17 -32.02 7.29
N ASP A 136 -8.44 -31.63 7.44
CA ASP A 136 -9.04 -31.27 8.74
C ASP A 136 -8.31 -30.12 9.48
N ALA A 137 -7.61 -29.27 8.73
CA ALA A 137 -6.80 -28.17 9.25
C ALA A 137 -7.62 -26.88 9.43
N LEU A 138 -8.72 -26.71 8.68
CA LEU A 138 -9.53 -25.49 8.70
C LEU A 138 -10.08 -25.15 10.10
N GLY A 139 -10.62 -26.14 10.82
CA GLY A 139 -11.14 -25.92 12.17
C GLY A 139 -10.05 -25.57 13.17
N THR A 140 -8.90 -26.25 13.07
CA THR A 140 -7.70 -25.96 13.88
C THR A 140 -7.18 -24.55 13.63
N LEU A 141 -7.14 -24.12 12.36
CA LEU A 141 -6.74 -22.78 11.97
C LEU A 141 -7.65 -21.71 12.56
N ILE A 142 -8.97 -21.89 12.43
CA ILE A 142 -9.98 -20.99 13.03
C ILE A 142 -9.81 -20.92 14.55
N ASN A 143 -9.60 -22.07 15.21
CA ASN A 143 -9.41 -22.13 16.66
C ASN A 143 -8.17 -21.35 17.11
N LYS A 144 -7.05 -21.49 16.40
CA LYS A 144 -5.80 -20.76 16.68
C LYS A 144 -5.95 -19.25 16.51
N PHE A 145 -6.65 -18.77 15.48
CA PHE A 145 -6.92 -17.33 15.30
C PHE A 145 -7.93 -16.74 16.29
N LEU A 146 -8.68 -17.60 16.99
CA LEU A 146 -9.64 -17.23 18.02
C LEU A 146 -9.15 -17.62 19.44
N ASP A 147 -7.85 -17.86 19.58
CA ASP A 147 -7.23 -18.15 20.86
C ASP A 147 -7.26 -16.88 21.74
N PRO A 148 -7.71 -16.95 23.01
CA PRO A 148 -7.76 -15.79 23.88
C PRO A 148 -6.40 -15.16 24.19
N ASP A 149 -5.29 -15.86 23.94
CA ASP A 149 -3.95 -15.30 24.09
C ASP A 149 -3.62 -14.23 23.03
N ILE A 150 -4.41 -14.17 21.95
CA ILE A 150 -4.35 -13.12 20.91
C ILE A 150 -5.69 -12.41 20.72
N ASP A 151 -5.77 -11.16 21.16
CA ASP A 151 -6.94 -10.33 20.91
C ASP A 151 -6.68 -9.35 19.75
N LEU A 152 -7.15 -9.72 18.57
CA LEU A 152 -7.12 -8.87 17.38
C LEU A 152 -8.34 -7.94 17.27
N SER A 153 -9.18 -7.81 18.30
CA SER A 153 -10.27 -6.83 18.32
C SER A 153 -9.75 -5.40 18.54
N PRO A 154 -10.55 -4.36 18.24
CA PRO A 154 -10.19 -2.97 18.55
C PRO A 154 -9.90 -2.72 20.04
N ALA A 155 -10.41 -3.55 20.94
CA ALA A 155 -10.14 -3.47 22.38
C ALA A 155 -8.75 -4.04 22.75
N GLY A 156 -8.31 -5.09 22.04
CA GLY A 156 -7.00 -5.71 22.25
C GLY A 156 -5.87 -4.99 21.52
N ILE A 157 -6.10 -4.58 20.27
CA ILE A 157 -5.12 -3.90 19.43
C ILE A 157 -5.75 -2.73 18.65
N ASP A 158 -5.16 -1.53 18.80
CA ASP A 158 -5.56 -0.34 18.04
C ASP A 158 -5.18 -0.48 16.55
N ASN A 159 -5.79 0.33 15.68
CA ASN A 159 -5.62 0.21 14.23
C ASN A 159 -4.17 0.42 13.77
N HIS A 160 -3.46 1.40 14.34
CA HIS A 160 -2.06 1.65 13.99
C HIS A 160 -1.16 0.48 14.42
N SER A 161 -1.39 -0.07 15.62
CA SER A 161 -0.71 -1.27 16.09
C SER A 161 -1.00 -2.48 15.19
N MET A 162 -2.22 -2.62 14.66
CA MET A 162 -2.58 -3.70 13.76
C MET A 162 -1.86 -3.59 12.41
N GLY A 163 -1.77 -2.39 11.83
CA GLY A 163 -0.96 -2.14 10.63
C GLY A 163 0.50 -2.55 10.84
N THR A 164 1.07 -2.23 12.01
CA THR A 164 2.43 -2.67 12.39
C THR A 164 2.55 -4.21 12.43
N VAL A 165 1.53 -4.93 12.93
CA VAL A 165 1.54 -6.40 12.95
C VAL A 165 1.51 -6.96 11.52
N PHE A 166 0.70 -6.39 10.61
CA PHE A 166 0.68 -6.81 9.21
C PHE A 166 2.02 -6.56 8.51
N GLU A 167 2.61 -5.38 8.68
CA GLU A 167 3.93 -5.04 8.14
C GLU A 167 5.01 -6.04 8.60
N GLU A 168 5.04 -6.36 9.90
CA GLU A 168 6.01 -7.30 10.46
C GLU A 168 5.80 -8.76 9.99
N LEU A 169 4.55 -9.19 9.80
CA LEU A 169 4.25 -10.51 9.25
C LEU A 169 4.74 -10.62 7.80
N VAL A 170 4.44 -9.62 6.97
CA VAL A 170 4.91 -9.55 5.57
C VAL A 170 6.44 -9.55 5.53
N ARG A 171 7.09 -8.71 6.35
CA ARG A 171 8.56 -8.66 6.45
C ARG A 171 9.15 -10.04 6.75
N LYS A 172 8.65 -10.73 7.78
CA LYS A 172 9.13 -12.07 8.16
C LYS A 172 8.92 -13.10 7.04
N PHE A 173 7.77 -13.09 6.38
CA PHE A 173 7.51 -14.03 5.29
C PHE A 173 8.41 -13.79 4.07
N ASN A 174 8.69 -12.52 3.75
CA ASN A 174 9.61 -12.16 2.67
C ASN A 174 11.05 -12.55 2.99
N GLU A 175 11.49 -12.35 4.24
CA GLU A 175 12.81 -12.78 4.73
C GLU A 175 12.99 -14.30 4.62
N ASP A 176 11.99 -15.08 5.04
CA ASP A 176 12.04 -16.54 4.95
C ASP A 176 12.03 -17.08 3.50
N ASN A 177 11.51 -16.29 2.55
CA ASN A 177 11.43 -16.65 1.14
C ASN A 177 12.68 -16.24 0.31
N ASN A 178 13.64 -15.53 0.89
CA ASN A 178 14.82 -14.99 0.19
C ASN A 178 14.46 -14.15 -1.06
N GLU A 179 13.31 -13.49 -1.08
CA GLU A 179 12.96 -12.57 -2.17
C GLU A 179 13.81 -11.29 -2.10
N GLU A 180 14.11 -10.68 -3.25
CA GLU A 180 14.90 -9.45 -3.36
C GLU A 180 14.14 -8.28 -2.68
N ALA A 181 14.39 -8.08 -1.38
CA ALA A 181 13.52 -7.28 -0.51
C ALA A 181 13.56 -5.75 -0.71
N GLY A 182 14.53 -5.22 -1.46
CA GLY A 182 14.75 -3.77 -1.59
C GLY A 182 13.54 -2.99 -2.14
N GLU A 183 12.65 -3.69 -2.84
CA GLU A 183 11.47 -3.12 -3.49
C GLU A 183 10.15 -3.45 -2.79
N HIS A 184 10.17 -4.40 -1.84
CA HIS A 184 8.95 -4.89 -1.18
C HIS A 184 8.72 -4.24 0.19
N TRP A 185 9.77 -3.65 0.78
CA TRP A 185 9.67 -3.00 2.08
C TRP A 185 10.59 -1.80 2.20
N THR A 186 10.02 -0.67 2.64
CA THR A 186 10.75 0.57 2.90
C THR A 186 10.95 0.74 4.41
N PRO A 187 12.18 0.92 4.90
CA PRO A 187 12.44 1.14 6.31
C PRO A 187 11.71 2.34 6.88
N ARG A 188 11.09 2.20 8.06
CA ARG A 188 10.33 3.29 8.71
C ARG A 188 11.13 4.58 8.87
N ASP A 189 12.44 4.49 9.08
CA ASP A 189 13.31 5.67 9.15
C ASP A 189 13.45 6.38 7.80
N ALA A 190 13.54 5.62 6.70
CA ALA A 190 13.51 6.16 5.34
C ALA A 190 12.13 6.77 5.01
N VAL A 191 11.05 6.08 5.37
CA VAL A 191 9.67 6.59 5.19
C VAL A 191 9.47 7.91 5.92
N ARG A 192 9.87 8.00 7.20
CA ARG A 192 9.78 9.24 7.99
C ARG A 192 10.64 10.36 7.40
N LEU A 193 11.83 10.03 6.90
CA LEU A 193 12.67 11.01 6.21
C LEU A 193 11.96 11.56 4.98
N MET A 194 11.39 10.70 4.13
CA MET A 194 10.65 11.12 2.93
C MET A 194 9.44 11.99 3.27
N ALA A 195 8.63 11.58 4.25
CA ALA A 195 7.51 12.39 4.76
C ALA A 195 7.99 13.78 5.22
N ASN A 196 9.07 13.84 6.00
CA ASN A 196 9.64 15.11 6.44
C ASN A 196 10.16 15.98 5.28
N LEU A 197 10.77 15.38 4.26
CA LEU A 197 11.27 16.10 3.07
C LEU A 197 10.14 16.72 2.24
N VAL A 198 8.96 16.08 2.19
CA VAL A 198 7.80 16.63 1.49
C VAL A 198 7.06 17.68 2.31
N PHE A 199 6.91 17.50 3.64
CA PHE A 199 6.10 18.42 4.45
C PHE A 199 6.86 19.59 5.10
N LEU A 200 8.02 19.35 5.72
CA LEU A 200 8.68 20.37 6.54
C LEU A 200 9.05 21.65 5.77
N PRO A 201 9.51 21.59 4.51
CA PRO A 201 9.85 22.80 3.75
C PRO A 201 8.66 23.72 3.46
N VAL A 202 7.43 23.22 3.62
CA VAL A 202 6.18 23.97 3.40
C VAL A 202 5.28 23.95 4.63
N GLU A 203 5.82 23.58 5.80
CA GLU A 203 5.05 23.40 7.04
C GLU A 203 4.23 24.66 7.37
N ASP A 204 4.78 25.85 7.13
CA ASP A 204 4.17 27.16 7.38
C ASP A 204 3.06 27.53 6.38
N GLN A 205 3.10 26.95 5.17
CA GLN A 205 2.16 27.19 4.09
C GLN A 205 0.93 26.28 4.12
N ILE A 206 0.97 25.18 4.90
CA ILE A 206 -0.18 24.29 5.10
C ILE A 206 -1.35 25.08 5.73
N LYS A 207 -2.57 24.80 5.31
CA LYS A 207 -3.82 25.43 5.76
C LYS A 207 -4.82 24.36 6.16
N SER A 208 -5.90 24.77 6.81
CA SER A 208 -7.03 23.85 7.01
C SER A 208 -7.66 23.49 5.66
N GLY A 209 -8.01 22.23 5.49
CA GLY A 209 -8.52 21.68 4.23
C GLY A 209 -8.03 20.24 4.00
N THR A 210 -8.38 19.73 2.84
CA THR A 210 -8.01 18.39 2.38
C THR A 210 -6.76 18.46 1.51
N TYR A 211 -5.84 17.52 1.71
CA TYR A 211 -4.66 17.32 0.88
C TYR A 211 -4.67 15.91 0.28
N LEU A 212 -4.32 15.80 -1.00
CA LEU A 212 -4.26 14.52 -1.68
C LEU A 212 -2.82 13.99 -1.64
N LEU A 213 -2.66 12.78 -1.10
CA LEU A 213 -1.39 12.07 -0.97
C LEU A 213 -1.38 10.88 -1.92
N PHE A 214 -0.28 10.67 -2.65
CA PHE A 214 -0.17 9.59 -3.64
C PHE A 214 1.12 8.80 -3.57
N ASP A 215 1.00 7.50 -3.76
CA ASP A 215 2.10 6.54 -3.87
C ASP A 215 1.80 5.57 -5.03
N ASP A 216 2.63 5.60 -6.06
CA ASP A 216 2.40 4.85 -7.31
C ASP A 216 3.05 3.45 -7.32
N ALA A 217 3.62 3.04 -6.19
CA ALA A 217 4.11 1.70 -5.92
C ALA A 217 3.95 1.41 -4.41
N CYS A 218 2.69 1.46 -3.95
CA CYS A 218 2.39 1.67 -2.53
C CYS A 218 2.67 0.49 -1.62
N GLY A 219 2.92 -0.71 -2.16
CA GLY A 219 3.18 -1.92 -1.39
C GLY A 219 2.04 -2.18 -0.40
N THR A 220 2.37 -2.24 0.88
CA THR A 220 1.39 -2.43 1.97
C THR A 220 0.80 -1.12 2.51
N GLY A 221 1.09 0.04 1.91
CA GLY A 221 0.53 1.35 2.31
C GLY A 221 1.25 2.06 3.47
N GLY A 222 2.40 1.56 3.91
CA GLY A 222 3.13 2.12 5.05
C GLY A 222 3.60 3.56 4.84
N MET A 223 4.02 3.92 3.62
CA MET A 223 4.45 5.28 3.28
C MET A 223 3.28 6.28 3.31
N LEU A 224 2.13 5.90 2.75
CA LEU A 224 0.91 6.70 2.80
C LEU A 224 0.46 6.98 4.24
N THR A 225 0.45 5.93 5.09
CA THR A 225 0.07 6.06 6.50
C THR A 225 1.00 7.01 7.26
N VAL A 226 2.32 6.84 7.13
CA VAL A 226 3.27 7.72 7.85
C VAL A 226 3.20 9.15 7.33
N ALA A 227 2.93 9.34 6.04
CA ALA A 227 2.74 10.67 5.46
C ALA A 227 1.47 11.35 6.03
N GLU A 228 0.36 10.62 6.14
CA GLU A 228 -0.87 11.11 6.79
C GLU A 228 -0.63 11.49 8.25
N GLU A 229 0.01 10.61 9.03
CA GLU A 229 0.33 10.86 10.43
C GLU A 229 1.17 12.12 10.60
N THR A 230 2.16 12.30 9.71
CA THR A 230 3.03 13.47 9.71
C THR A 230 2.25 14.74 9.41
N LEU A 231 1.39 14.72 8.38
CA LEU A 231 0.55 15.86 8.02
C LEU A 231 -0.45 16.21 9.13
N THR A 232 -1.08 15.19 9.72
CA THR A 232 -2.03 15.34 10.84
C THR A 232 -1.33 15.91 12.07
N ALA A 233 -0.11 15.46 12.38
CA ALA A 233 0.69 16.00 13.48
C ALA A 233 1.05 17.48 13.26
N ILE A 234 1.39 17.87 12.03
CA ILE A 234 1.61 19.27 11.66
C ILE A 234 0.32 20.07 11.84
N GLY A 235 -0.81 19.56 11.36
CA GLY A 235 -2.13 20.19 11.52
C GLY A 235 -2.45 20.45 12.99
N LYS A 236 -2.31 19.43 13.84
CA LYS A 236 -2.53 19.53 15.29
C LYS A 236 -1.59 20.53 15.96
N LYS A 237 -0.29 20.50 15.64
CA LYS A 237 0.72 21.45 16.16
C LYS A 237 0.37 22.90 15.82
N ARG A 238 -0.24 23.13 14.66
CA ARG A 238 -0.61 24.46 14.16
C ARG A 238 -2.08 24.85 14.41
N GLY A 239 -2.87 24.00 15.04
CA GLY A 239 -4.30 24.23 15.28
C GLY A 239 -5.14 24.26 14.00
N LEU A 240 -4.74 23.52 12.96
CA LEU A 240 -5.41 23.42 11.67
C LEU A 240 -6.27 22.14 11.62
N GLN A 241 -7.40 22.22 10.91
CA GLN A 241 -8.20 21.06 10.53
C GLN A 241 -7.71 20.54 9.19
N VAL A 242 -6.89 19.49 9.22
CA VAL A 242 -6.29 18.91 8.02
C VAL A 242 -6.82 17.50 7.82
N GLU A 243 -7.21 17.19 6.60
CA GLU A 243 -7.66 15.86 6.16
C GLU A 243 -6.71 15.38 5.07
N ALA A 244 -6.20 14.16 5.18
CA ALA A 244 -5.44 13.51 4.11
C ALA A 244 -6.36 12.57 3.34
N ARG A 245 -6.31 12.61 2.01
CA ARG A 245 -6.91 11.58 1.16
C ARG A 245 -5.82 10.80 0.48
N LEU A 246 -5.79 9.51 0.73
CA LEU A 246 -4.71 8.63 0.33
C LEU A 246 -5.07 7.95 -0.98
N TYR A 247 -4.13 7.95 -1.92
CA TYR A 247 -4.24 7.29 -3.22
C TYR A 247 -3.04 6.38 -3.38
N GLY A 248 -3.28 5.13 -3.80
CA GLY A 248 -2.24 4.13 -3.90
C GLY A 248 -2.43 3.25 -5.13
N GLN A 249 -1.33 2.90 -5.80
CA GLN A 249 -1.33 1.88 -6.82
C GLN A 249 -0.31 0.77 -6.52
N GLU A 250 -0.73 -0.50 -6.67
CA GLU A 250 0.15 -1.66 -6.41
C GLU A 250 -0.14 -2.82 -7.37
N ILE A 251 0.90 -3.35 -8.01
CA ILE A 251 0.79 -4.42 -9.00
C ILE A 251 0.72 -5.81 -8.36
N ASN A 252 1.32 -6.01 -7.19
CA ASN A 252 1.30 -7.28 -6.48
C ASN A 252 -0.06 -7.44 -5.76
N PRO A 253 -0.86 -8.48 -6.11
CA PRO A 253 -2.19 -8.69 -5.54
C PRO A 253 -2.19 -8.83 -4.01
N GLU A 254 -1.19 -9.51 -3.43
CA GLU A 254 -1.16 -9.79 -2.00
C GLU A 254 -0.84 -8.52 -1.21
N THR A 255 0.14 -7.72 -1.64
CA THR A 255 0.46 -6.45 -0.99
C THR A 255 -0.66 -5.43 -1.17
N TYR A 256 -1.28 -5.39 -2.35
CA TYR A 256 -2.50 -4.60 -2.59
C TYR A 256 -3.62 -4.97 -1.60
N ALA A 257 -3.92 -6.25 -1.45
CA ALA A 257 -4.97 -6.74 -0.56
C ALA A 257 -4.69 -6.35 0.90
N ILE A 258 -3.43 -6.36 1.33
CA ILE A 258 -3.00 -5.91 2.66
C ILE A 258 -3.19 -4.40 2.81
N CYS A 259 -2.72 -3.61 1.85
CA CYS A 259 -2.87 -2.15 1.85
C CYS A 259 -4.36 -1.76 1.96
N LYS A 260 -5.21 -2.35 1.11
CA LYS A 260 -6.65 -2.09 1.13
C LYS A 260 -7.33 -2.54 2.42
N ALA A 261 -6.94 -3.69 2.96
CA ALA A 261 -7.45 -4.16 4.24
C ALA A 261 -7.11 -3.20 5.38
N ASP A 262 -5.87 -2.74 5.45
CA ASP A 262 -5.39 -1.82 6.48
C ASP A 262 -6.15 -0.48 6.43
N MET A 263 -6.34 0.10 5.24
CA MET A 263 -7.15 1.32 5.04
C MET A 263 -8.61 1.13 5.48
N LEU A 264 -9.24 0.00 5.15
CA LEU A 264 -10.60 -0.30 5.61
C LEU A 264 -10.70 -0.40 7.14
N ILE A 265 -9.73 -1.06 7.77
CA ILE A 265 -9.73 -1.29 9.23
C ILE A 265 -9.50 0.02 10.00
N LYS A 266 -8.73 0.95 9.44
CA LYS A 266 -8.49 2.28 10.05
C LYS A 266 -9.73 3.16 10.13
N GLY A 267 -10.84 2.77 9.48
CA GLY A 267 -12.06 3.57 9.39
C GLY A 267 -12.02 4.58 8.25
N GLU A 268 -11.02 4.50 7.39
CA GLU A 268 -10.81 5.37 6.23
C GLU A 268 -11.43 4.75 4.98
N GLY A 269 -12.73 4.47 5.05
CA GLY A 269 -13.45 3.77 3.98
C GLY A 269 -13.29 4.40 2.60
N GLU A 270 -13.26 5.74 2.55
CA GLU A 270 -13.05 6.49 1.31
C GLU A 270 -11.62 6.32 0.76
N ASN A 271 -10.60 6.25 1.64
CA ASN A 271 -9.22 6.00 1.21
C ASN A 271 -9.05 4.58 0.66
N ALA A 272 -9.74 3.59 1.23
CA ALA A 272 -9.68 2.22 0.74
C ALA A 272 -10.22 2.07 -0.69
N ASP A 273 -11.20 2.90 -1.10
CA ASP A 273 -11.72 2.93 -2.47
C ASP A 273 -10.73 3.60 -3.45
N HIS A 274 -9.72 4.33 -2.95
CA HIS A 274 -8.64 4.94 -3.71
C HIS A 274 -7.34 4.12 -3.72
N ILE A 275 -7.35 2.90 -3.16
CA ILE A 275 -6.28 1.93 -3.36
C ILE A 275 -6.69 1.04 -4.52
N VAL A 276 -5.89 1.06 -5.59
CA VAL A 276 -6.13 0.30 -6.83
C VAL A 276 -4.96 -0.64 -7.06
N GLY A 277 -5.24 -1.90 -7.37
CA GLY A 277 -4.15 -2.86 -7.52
C GLY A 277 -4.60 -4.24 -7.95
N GLY A 278 -3.61 -5.10 -8.17
CA GLY A 278 -3.78 -6.41 -8.80
C GLY A 278 -2.83 -6.59 -9.98
N ALA A 279 -2.72 -7.81 -10.48
CA ALA A 279 -1.73 -8.19 -11.50
C ALA A 279 -1.93 -7.47 -12.84
N GLU A 280 -3.11 -6.90 -13.06
CA GLU A 280 -3.52 -6.11 -14.21
C GLU A 280 -3.29 -4.59 -14.03
N TRP A 281 -2.94 -4.13 -12.82
CA TRP A 281 -2.85 -2.71 -12.46
C TRP A 281 -1.41 -2.21 -12.37
N SER A 282 -0.61 -2.48 -13.40
CA SER A 282 0.72 -1.87 -13.49
C SER A 282 0.63 -0.35 -13.63
N THR A 283 1.30 0.39 -12.75
CA THR A 283 1.41 1.86 -12.78
C THR A 283 1.88 2.40 -14.13
N LEU A 284 2.75 1.66 -14.82
CA LEU A 284 3.31 2.10 -16.08
C LEU A 284 2.31 1.95 -17.23
N SER A 285 1.67 0.78 -17.39
CA SER A 285 0.78 0.52 -18.53
C SER A 285 -0.71 0.77 -18.26
N HIS A 286 -1.12 0.84 -17.00
CA HIS A 286 -2.51 0.99 -16.56
C HIS A 286 -2.56 2.04 -15.44
N ASP A 287 -2.51 3.32 -15.82
CA ASP A 287 -2.64 4.44 -14.87
C ASP A 287 -4.02 4.37 -14.17
N ALA A 288 -4.04 4.15 -12.85
CA ALA A 288 -5.26 4.10 -12.08
C ALA A 288 -5.89 5.50 -11.86
N PHE A 289 -5.10 6.57 -11.98
CA PHE A 289 -5.51 7.93 -11.65
C PHE A 289 -5.21 8.92 -12.79
N PRO A 290 -5.71 8.69 -14.02
CA PRO A 290 -5.39 9.54 -15.16
C PRO A 290 -5.97 10.95 -14.97
N GLY A 291 -5.13 11.96 -15.14
CA GLY A 291 -5.51 13.38 -14.99
C GLY A 291 -5.74 13.85 -13.54
N GLN A 292 -5.58 12.96 -12.56
CA GLN A 292 -5.60 13.34 -11.14
C GLN A 292 -4.28 14.04 -10.79
N GLU A 293 -4.39 15.17 -10.08
CA GLU A 293 -3.23 15.88 -9.51
C GLU A 293 -3.17 15.67 -7.99
N PHE A 294 -1.96 15.68 -7.43
CA PHE A 294 -1.70 15.40 -6.02
C PHE A 294 -0.84 16.47 -5.35
N ASP A 295 -1.07 16.75 -4.06
CA ASP A 295 -0.30 17.76 -3.32
C ASP A 295 1.03 17.21 -2.82
N PHE A 296 1.03 15.96 -2.33
CA PHE A 296 2.21 15.31 -1.78
C PHE A 296 2.30 13.89 -2.32
N MET A 297 3.51 13.48 -2.70
CA MET A 297 3.71 12.15 -3.26
C MET A 297 4.98 11.51 -2.72
N VAL A 298 4.89 10.24 -2.36
CA VAL A 298 6.00 9.46 -1.81
C VAL A 298 5.99 8.07 -2.42
N ALA A 299 7.14 7.55 -2.86
CA ALA A 299 7.21 6.22 -3.46
C ALA A 299 8.58 5.57 -3.29
N ASN A 300 8.59 4.23 -3.26
CA ASN A 300 9.79 3.40 -3.37
C ASN A 300 9.56 2.35 -4.46
N PRO A 301 9.65 2.74 -5.75
CA PRO A 301 9.36 1.85 -6.85
C PRO A 301 10.45 0.78 -7.04
N PRO A 302 10.17 -0.28 -7.82
CA PRO A 302 11.14 -1.33 -8.11
C PRO A 302 12.42 -0.81 -8.78
N TYR A 303 13.56 -1.39 -8.43
CA TYR A 303 14.91 -0.97 -8.82
C TYR A 303 15.42 -1.77 -10.01
N GLY A 304 15.63 -1.12 -11.15
CA GLY A 304 16.26 -1.80 -12.29
C GLY A 304 15.44 -2.96 -12.86
N LYS A 305 14.12 -3.03 -12.57
CA LYS A 305 13.24 -4.05 -13.13
C LYS A 305 12.91 -3.76 -14.59
N SER A 306 12.88 -4.84 -15.37
CA SER A 306 12.43 -4.80 -16.75
C SER A 306 10.94 -4.48 -16.82
N TRP A 307 10.58 -3.47 -17.61
CA TRP A 307 9.21 -3.07 -17.91
C TRP A 307 8.81 -3.42 -19.35
N LYS A 308 9.47 -4.40 -19.97
CA LYS A 308 9.17 -4.86 -21.35
C LYS A 308 7.69 -5.16 -21.60
N LYS A 309 7.01 -5.80 -20.64
CA LYS A 309 5.58 -6.14 -20.76
C LYS A 309 4.73 -4.88 -20.83
N ASP A 310 5.02 -3.90 -19.98
CA ASP A 310 4.36 -2.60 -19.99
C ASP A 310 4.61 -1.84 -21.28
N LEU A 311 5.86 -1.82 -21.74
CA LEU A 311 6.23 -1.21 -23.01
C LEU A 311 5.46 -1.82 -24.19
N GLU A 312 5.38 -3.15 -24.25
CA GLU A 312 4.61 -3.87 -25.29
C GLU A 312 3.12 -3.54 -25.22
N ALA A 313 2.52 -3.56 -24.01
CA ALA A 313 1.13 -3.19 -23.79
C ALA A 313 0.82 -1.74 -24.22
N MET A 314 1.80 -0.85 -24.10
CA MET A 314 1.71 0.55 -24.52
C MET A 314 2.11 0.80 -25.98
N GLY A 315 2.20 -0.24 -26.82
CA GLY A 315 2.46 -0.11 -28.26
C GLY A 315 3.93 -0.19 -28.66
N GLY A 316 4.82 -0.58 -27.74
CA GLY A 316 6.25 -0.73 -27.99
C GLY A 316 6.99 0.60 -28.10
N LYS A 317 8.29 0.53 -28.43
CA LYS A 317 9.17 1.72 -28.50
C LYS A 317 8.66 2.80 -29.46
N ASP A 318 8.15 2.38 -30.62
CA ASP A 318 7.72 3.29 -31.68
C ASP A 318 6.24 3.69 -31.56
N GLY A 319 5.42 2.83 -30.94
CA GLY A 319 3.97 3.03 -30.79
C GLY A 319 3.54 3.69 -29.49
N MET A 320 4.44 3.91 -28.52
CA MET A 320 4.15 4.64 -27.28
C MET A 320 3.53 6.01 -27.58
N ARG A 321 2.36 6.32 -27.00
CA ARG A 321 1.67 7.62 -27.12
C ARG A 321 1.21 8.21 -25.79
N ASP A 322 1.57 7.57 -24.69
CA ASP A 322 1.18 8.04 -23.37
C ASP A 322 1.78 9.43 -23.09
N PRO A 323 0.95 10.44 -22.79
CA PRO A 323 1.41 11.81 -22.57
C PRO A 323 2.30 11.96 -21.33
N ARG A 324 2.29 10.98 -20.41
CA ARG A 324 3.24 10.95 -19.28
C ARG A 324 4.67 10.77 -19.79
N PHE A 325 4.87 9.97 -20.83
CA PHE A 325 6.21 9.56 -21.29
C PHE A 325 6.67 10.24 -22.60
N LYS A 326 5.80 11.05 -23.22
CA LYS A 326 6.12 11.90 -24.37
C LYS A 326 5.66 13.33 -24.09
N VAL A 327 6.61 14.19 -23.78
CA VAL A 327 6.33 15.56 -23.29
C VAL A 327 6.83 16.60 -24.28
N MET A 328 6.15 17.75 -24.34
CA MET A 328 6.66 18.93 -25.03
C MET A 328 7.48 19.77 -24.04
N HIS A 329 8.76 19.96 -24.31
CA HIS A 329 9.68 20.72 -23.48
C HIS A 329 10.39 21.77 -24.33
N GLU A 330 10.19 23.05 -24.00
CA GLU A 330 10.74 24.19 -24.76
C GLU A 330 10.46 24.16 -26.29
N GLY A 331 9.32 23.58 -26.68
CA GLY A 331 8.93 23.44 -28.11
C GLY A 331 9.52 22.23 -28.82
N GLU A 332 10.28 21.38 -28.12
CA GLU A 332 10.79 20.09 -28.58
C GLU A 332 9.94 18.94 -28.00
N GLU A 333 9.64 17.91 -28.79
CA GLU A 333 9.07 16.66 -28.25
C GLU A 333 10.19 15.81 -27.65
N LEU A 334 10.16 15.60 -26.33
CA LEU A 334 11.08 14.72 -25.63
C LEU A 334 10.42 13.37 -25.38
N SER A 335 11.11 12.30 -25.80
CA SER A 335 10.79 10.94 -25.37
C SER A 335 11.47 10.65 -24.03
N LEU A 336 10.66 10.39 -23.01
CA LEU A 336 11.11 10.01 -21.67
C LEU A 336 11.20 8.48 -21.50
N VAL A 337 10.90 7.72 -22.56
CA VAL A 337 10.91 6.25 -22.59
C VAL A 337 12.32 5.72 -22.30
N THR A 338 12.51 5.08 -21.15
CA THR A 338 13.79 4.48 -20.73
C THR A 338 14.08 3.17 -21.46
N ARG A 339 15.26 2.58 -21.25
CA ARG A 339 15.51 1.22 -21.74
C ARG A 339 14.57 0.22 -21.06
N SER A 340 14.06 -0.74 -21.82
CA SER A 340 13.07 -1.71 -21.32
C SER A 340 13.56 -2.62 -20.19
N SER A 341 14.88 -2.65 -19.94
CA SER A 341 15.49 -3.36 -18.82
C SER A 341 15.42 -2.61 -17.48
N ASP A 342 15.12 -1.31 -17.48
CA ASP A 342 15.04 -0.49 -16.25
C ASP A 342 13.91 0.54 -16.37
N GLY A 343 12.81 0.27 -15.64
CA GLY A 343 11.64 1.14 -15.60
C GLY A 343 11.62 2.15 -14.45
N GLN A 344 12.65 2.19 -13.59
CA GLN A 344 12.57 2.92 -12.32
C GLN A 344 12.19 4.40 -12.51
N MET A 345 12.89 5.13 -13.38
CA MET A 345 12.64 6.56 -13.57
C MET A 345 11.26 6.87 -14.18
N LEU A 346 10.55 5.87 -14.73
CA LEU A 346 9.20 6.08 -15.26
C LEU A 346 8.16 6.24 -14.16
N PHE A 347 8.39 5.71 -12.96
CA PHE A 347 7.57 6.00 -11.78
C PHE A 347 7.70 7.47 -11.39
N LEU A 348 8.92 8.00 -11.29
CA LEU A 348 9.14 9.44 -11.10
C LEU A 348 8.48 10.32 -12.16
N VAL A 349 8.51 9.89 -13.42
CA VAL A 349 7.80 10.60 -14.50
C VAL A 349 6.29 10.54 -14.32
N ASN A 350 5.74 9.39 -13.92
CA ASN A 350 4.33 9.25 -13.60
C ASN A 350 3.93 10.19 -12.46
N MET A 351 4.67 10.24 -11.36
CA MET A 351 4.44 11.18 -10.26
C MET A 351 4.58 12.64 -10.70
N ALA A 352 5.63 12.98 -11.46
CA ALA A 352 5.85 14.33 -11.97
C ALA A 352 4.71 14.81 -12.89
N SER A 353 4.14 13.90 -13.70
CA SER A 353 2.99 14.20 -14.57
C SER A 353 1.70 14.54 -13.80
N LYS A 354 1.64 14.18 -12.51
CA LYS A 354 0.49 14.39 -11.60
C LYS A 354 0.72 15.51 -10.60
N MET A 355 1.71 16.37 -10.84
CA MET A 355 1.93 17.54 -10.01
C MET A 355 0.81 18.57 -10.22
N ASN A 356 0.25 19.08 -9.14
CA ASN A 356 -0.69 20.17 -9.12
C ASN A 356 0.01 21.49 -9.50
N HIS A 357 -0.30 22.00 -10.69
CA HIS A 357 0.25 23.26 -11.18
C HIS A 357 -0.65 24.47 -10.87
N SER A 358 -1.87 24.25 -10.39
CA SER A 358 -2.86 25.31 -10.14
C SER A 358 -2.81 25.84 -8.70
N SER A 359 -2.39 25.02 -7.74
CA SER A 359 -2.34 25.42 -6.33
C SER A 359 -1.14 26.34 -6.03
N ALA A 360 -1.30 27.17 -5.00
CA ALA A 360 -0.22 28.02 -4.51
C ALA A 360 0.91 27.21 -3.87
N LEU A 361 0.56 26.11 -3.20
CA LEU A 361 1.48 25.17 -2.58
C LEU A 361 2.26 24.35 -3.62
N GLY A 362 1.61 24.06 -4.76
CA GLY A 362 2.10 23.14 -5.76
C GLY A 362 2.11 21.70 -5.26
N SER A 363 3.05 20.91 -5.77
CA SER A 363 3.31 19.55 -5.36
C SER A 363 4.73 19.35 -4.88
N ARG A 364 4.90 18.38 -3.97
CA ARG A 364 6.20 17.91 -3.52
C ARG A 364 6.27 16.39 -3.61
N ILE A 365 7.36 15.89 -4.16
CA ILE A 365 7.61 14.46 -4.38
C ILE A 365 8.88 14.06 -3.64
N ALA A 366 8.86 12.91 -2.97
CA ALA A 366 10.07 12.21 -2.53
C ALA A 366 10.03 10.76 -3.04
N GLU A 367 10.98 10.38 -3.89
CA GLU A 367 11.07 9.02 -4.45
C GLU A 367 12.44 8.41 -4.18
N VAL A 368 12.46 7.13 -3.81
CA VAL A 368 13.70 6.39 -3.61
C VAL A 368 14.19 5.82 -4.94
N HIS A 369 15.47 6.03 -5.21
CA HIS A 369 16.17 5.49 -6.37
C HIS A 369 17.41 4.69 -5.99
N ASN A 370 17.82 3.79 -6.87
CA ASN A 370 19.19 3.26 -6.82
C ASN A 370 20.14 4.25 -7.54
N GLY A 371 21.43 3.94 -7.57
CA GLY A 371 22.43 4.79 -8.23
C GLY A 371 22.25 4.97 -9.75
N SER A 372 21.56 4.06 -10.46
CA SER A 372 21.45 4.11 -11.92
C SER A 372 20.78 5.41 -12.38
N SER A 373 19.77 5.87 -11.65
CA SER A 373 19.01 7.11 -11.89
C SER A 373 19.90 8.35 -12.11
N LEU A 374 21.06 8.41 -11.47
CA LEU A 374 21.96 9.57 -11.46
C LEU A 374 22.76 9.73 -12.75
N PHE A 375 23.14 8.64 -13.42
CA PHE A 375 24.14 8.67 -14.49
C PHE A 375 23.76 7.86 -15.74
N THR A 376 22.73 7.02 -15.65
CA THR A 376 22.38 6.09 -16.74
C THR A 376 21.76 6.81 -17.93
N GLY A 377 22.03 6.34 -19.14
CA GLY A 377 21.45 6.84 -20.39
C GLY A 377 22.30 7.91 -21.07
N ASP A 378 22.67 7.66 -22.33
CA ASP A 378 23.39 8.61 -23.17
C ASP A 378 22.53 9.83 -23.50
N ALA A 379 23.14 10.91 -24.01
CA ALA A 379 22.43 12.10 -24.44
C ALA A 379 21.30 11.76 -25.44
N GLY A 380 20.09 12.22 -25.15
CA GLY A 380 18.90 11.98 -25.97
C GLY A 380 18.15 10.67 -25.67
N GLN A 381 18.65 9.82 -24.78
CA GLN A 381 17.91 8.65 -24.27
C GLN A 381 16.92 9.03 -23.16
N GLY A 382 15.94 8.18 -22.90
CA GLY A 382 14.89 8.44 -21.92
C GLY A 382 15.41 8.87 -20.56
N GLU A 383 16.39 8.16 -19.98
CA GLU A 383 16.92 8.49 -18.66
C GLU A 383 17.59 9.88 -18.62
N SER A 384 18.33 10.26 -19.67
CA SER A 384 18.95 11.58 -19.74
C SER A 384 17.94 12.69 -20.06
N ASN A 385 16.93 12.39 -20.88
CA ASN A 385 15.81 13.31 -21.16
C ASN A 385 14.94 13.53 -19.92
N ILE A 386 14.71 12.52 -19.08
CA ILE A 386 14.01 12.69 -17.81
C ILE A 386 14.79 13.64 -16.91
N ARG A 387 16.11 13.43 -16.75
CA ARG A 387 16.94 14.35 -15.97
C ARG A 387 16.90 15.77 -16.54
N ARG A 388 17.06 15.92 -17.86
CA ARG A 388 16.96 17.21 -18.55
C ARG A 388 15.62 17.88 -18.25
N TRP A 389 14.51 17.18 -18.47
CA TRP A 389 13.16 17.69 -18.26
C TRP A 389 12.92 18.15 -16.81
N LEU A 390 13.28 17.32 -15.81
CA LEU A 390 13.09 17.66 -14.40
C LEU A 390 13.99 18.83 -13.93
N ILE A 391 15.22 18.91 -14.43
CA ILE A 391 16.19 19.95 -14.03
C ILE A 391 15.89 21.28 -14.73
N GLU A 392 15.62 21.26 -16.03
CA GLU A 392 15.35 22.47 -16.83
C GLU A 392 14.00 23.11 -16.47
N ASN A 393 13.01 22.32 -16.01
CA ASN A 393 11.79 22.87 -15.41
C ASN A 393 12.00 23.38 -13.96
N ASP A 394 13.21 23.29 -13.43
CA ASP A 394 13.58 23.68 -12.06
C ASP A 394 12.74 22.96 -10.99
N TRP A 395 12.43 21.67 -11.19
CA TRP A 395 11.64 20.87 -10.24
C TRP A 395 12.51 20.07 -9.27
N LEU A 396 13.66 19.54 -9.72
CA LEU A 396 14.56 18.78 -8.84
C LEU A 396 15.14 19.67 -7.74
N GLU A 397 14.69 19.52 -6.51
CA GLU A 397 15.02 20.38 -5.37
C GLU A 397 16.24 19.88 -4.58
N ALA A 398 16.32 18.56 -4.35
CA ALA A 398 17.44 17.93 -3.66
C ALA A 398 17.64 16.46 -4.07
N ILE A 399 18.85 15.96 -3.87
CA ILE A 399 19.17 14.52 -3.88
C ILE A 399 19.87 14.19 -2.56
N VAL A 400 19.36 13.18 -1.84
CA VAL A 400 19.89 12.74 -0.54
C VAL A 400 20.45 11.32 -0.68
N ALA A 401 21.76 11.14 -0.51
CA ALA A 401 22.38 9.81 -0.45
C ALA A 401 22.17 9.19 0.93
N LEU A 402 21.63 7.97 0.97
CA LEU A 402 21.28 7.27 2.20
C LEU A 402 22.42 6.33 2.67
N PRO A 403 22.44 5.94 3.96
CA PRO A 403 23.34 4.90 4.45
C PRO A 403 23.21 3.58 3.67
N LEU A 404 24.33 2.91 3.46
CA LEU A 404 24.34 1.56 2.89
C LEU A 404 23.66 0.57 3.83
N ASN A 405 23.06 -0.49 3.27
CA ASN A 405 22.33 -1.53 4.01
C ASN A 405 21.13 -0.99 4.83
N LEU A 406 20.67 0.24 4.56
CA LEU A 406 19.45 0.76 5.17
C LEU A 406 18.23 -0.06 4.73
N PHE A 407 18.18 -0.43 3.45
CA PHE A 407 17.16 -1.30 2.88
C PHE A 407 17.57 -2.76 3.08
N TYR A 408 16.63 -3.60 3.55
CA TYR A 408 16.92 -5.00 3.82
C TYR A 408 17.39 -5.75 2.58
N ASN A 409 18.28 -6.72 2.79
CA ASN A 409 18.80 -7.62 1.77
C ASN A 409 19.44 -6.92 0.55
N THR A 410 19.85 -5.66 0.67
CA THR A 410 20.59 -4.96 -0.39
C THR A 410 21.71 -4.08 0.15
N GLY A 411 22.91 -4.23 -0.41
CA GLY A 411 24.07 -3.40 -0.12
C GLY A 411 24.26 -2.24 -1.09
N ILE A 412 23.27 -1.98 -1.95
CA ILE A 412 23.36 -0.91 -2.94
C ILE A 412 23.25 0.47 -2.27
N ALA A 413 23.87 1.47 -2.89
CA ALA A 413 23.62 2.86 -2.54
C ALA A 413 22.24 3.28 -3.06
N THR A 414 21.44 3.86 -2.16
CA THR A 414 20.11 4.40 -2.46
C THR A 414 20.07 5.91 -2.22
N TYR A 415 19.17 6.58 -2.93
CA TYR A 415 19.06 8.03 -2.96
C TYR A 415 17.60 8.44 -2.87
N VAL A 416 17.27 9.50 -2.14
CA VAL A 416 15.95 10.14 -2.24
C VAL A 416 16.04 11.33 -3.18
N TRP A 417 15.27 11.29 -4.26
CA TRP A 417 15.06 12.44 -5.13
C TRP A 417 13.89 13.25 -4.60
N VAL A 418 14.11 14.54 -4.37
CA VAL A 418 13.08 15.46 -3.87
C VAL A 418 12.75 16.46 -4.97
N LEU A 419 11.49 16.49 -5.42
CA LEU A 419 11.01 17.44 -6.41
C LEU A 419 10.00 18.42 -5.78
N SER A 420 9.96 19.63 -6.33
CA SER A 420 8.97 20.65 -6.01
C SER A 420 8.72 21.54 -7.23
N ASN A 421 7.46 21.68 -7.65
CA ASN A 421 7.09 22.65 -8.70
C ASN A 421 6.84 24.07 -8.14
N ARG A 422 7.17 24.30 -6.85
CA ARG A 422 7.11 25.58 -6.13
C ARG A 422 8.34 25.79 -5.25
N LYS A 423 9.53 25.74 -5.85
CA LYS A 423 10.77 26.04 -5.11
C LYS A 423 10.72 27.44 -4.48
N PRO A 424 11.13 27.59 -3.20
CA PRO A 424 11.26 28.90 -2.59
C PRO A 424 12.34 29.72 -3.29
N ALA A 425 12.23 31.06 -3.23
CA ALA A 425 13.08 31.97 -4.00
C ALA A 425 14.59 31.73 -3.84
N HIS A 426 15.04 31.35 -2.64
CA HIS A 426 16.46 31.08 -2.36
C HIS A 426 16.98 29.75 -2.96
N ARG A 427 16.09 28.88 -3.46
CA ARG A 427 16.42 27.58 -4.09
C ARG A 427 16.19 27.54 -5.60
N LYS A 428 15.58 28.56 -6.20
CA LYS A 428 15.35 28.59 -7.66
C LYS A 428 16.66 28.48 -8.44
N GLY A 429 16.67 27.65 -9.48
CA GLY A 429 17.85 27.35 -10.30
C GLY A 429 18.96 26.58 -9.56
N ARG A 430 18.67 25.98 -8.41
CA ARG A 430 19.63 25.21 -7.60
C ARG A 430 19.10 23.82 -7.28
N VAL A 431 20.03 22.88 -7.16
CA VAL A 431 19.83 21.52 -6.65
C VAL A 431 20.76 21.34 -5.44
N GLN A 432 20.22 20.85 -4.33
CA GLN A 432 21.01 20.54 -3.14
C GLN A 432 21.41 19.07 -3.14
N LEU A 433 22.70 18.78 -3.02
CA LEU A 433 23.19 17.41 -2.86
C LEU A 433 23.55 17.21 -1.38
N ILE A 434 22.97 16.17 -0.77
CA ILE A 434 23.17 15.84 0.65
C ILE A 434 23.76 14.44 0.72
N ASP A 435 24.96 14.30 1.30
CA ASP A 435 25.54 13.00 1.62
C ASP A 435 25.24 12.65 3.09
N ALA A 436 24.24 11.77 3.28
CA ALA A 436 23.88 11.21 4.58
C ALA A 436 24.33 9.74 4.71
N SER A 437 25.26 9.27 3.87
CA SER A 437 25.70 7.86 3.85
C SER A 437 26.33 7.39 5.17
N GLN A 438 26.82 8.33 5.99
CA GLN A 438 27.43 8.07 7.30
C GLN A 438 26.48 8.39 8.48
N TRP A 439 25.21 8.71 8.21
CA TRP A 439 24.25 9.14 9.25
C TRP A 439 23.41 7.98 9.75
N PHE A 440 24.05 7.01 10.40
CA PHE A 440 23.39 5.86 11.01
C PHE A 440 23.91 5.62 12.44
N LYS A 441 23.13 4.89 13.23
CA LYS A 441 23.57 4.32 14.50
C LYS A 441 23.53 2.79 14.35
N PRO A 442 24.68 2.09 14.57
CA PRO A 442 24.75 0.64 14.49
C PRO A 442 23.82 -0.08 15.47
#